data_AF-A0AAD7N1X6-F1
#
_entry.id   AF-A0AAD7N1X6-F1
#
_cell.length_a   1.000
_cell.length_b   1.000
_cell.length_c   1.000
_cell.angle_alpha   90.00
_cell.angle_beta   90.00
_cell.angle_gamma   90.00
#
_symmetry.space_group_name_H-M   'P 1'
#
loop_
_entity.id
_entity.type
_entity.pdbx_description
1 polymer ?
#
loop_
_entity_poly.entity_id
_entity_poly.type
_entity_poly.pdbx_seq_one_letter_code
_entity_poly.pdbx_strand_id
1 'polypeptide(L)'
;MEDDNPMSPLSPLAPFPPIPSPEYRSRAPEFYGFVAWTSTSFLYFVYLLWALLPDDYIEWLGIDWYPNREWAILFPAYSVVLVLLTYFVYFALAIFGTPAFSDMRAITDSRAHIPPVNEECNPYLAYADVEVVPELFDIPIGLVNRATYHRSEK
;
A
#
# COMPACT_ATOMS: atom_id res chain seq x y z
N MET A 1 3.84 -13.84 -33.78
CA MET A 1 2.87 -12.84 -34.29
C MET A 1 1.56 -13.59 -34.27
N GLU A 2 0.92 -13.62 -33.11
CA GLU A 2 -0.34 -14.34 -32.91
C GLU A 2 -1.47 -13.53 -33.54
N ASP A 3 -2.31 -14.21 -34.32
CA ASP A 3 -3.35 -13.64 -35.16
C ASP A 3 -4.38 -12.81 -34.37
N ASP A 4 -4.47 -11.53 -34.73
CA ASP A 4 -5.55 -10.62 -34.37
C ASP A 4 -6.80 -10.98 -35.19
N ASN A 5 -7.34 -12.18 -34.93
CA ASN A 5 -8.55 -12.66 -35.59
C ASN A 5 -9.78 -12.02 -34.92
N PRO A 6 -10.50 -11.11 -35.61
CA PRO A 6 -11.64 -10.38 -35.02
C PRO A 6 -12.82 -11.29 -34.64
N MET A 7 -12.80 -12.57 -35.03
CA MET A 7 -13.84 -13.57 -34.78
C MET A 7 -13.38 -14.68 -33.82
N SER A 8 -12.22 -14.54 -33.17
CA SER A 8 -11.77 -15.50 -32.18
C SER A 8 -12.70 -15.47 -30.95
N PRO A 9 -13.20 -16.62 -30.46
CA PRO A 9 -14.07 -16.67 -29.29
C PRO A 9 -13.37 -16.25 -27.98
N LEU A 10 -12.04 -16.09 -28.03
CA LEU A 10 -11.20 -15.64 -26.92
C LEU A 10 -10.87 -14.13 -27.00
N SER A 11 -11.45 -13.39 -27.94
CA SER A 11 -11.21 -11.95 -28.08
C SER A 11 -12.42 -11.20 -28.64
N PRO A 12 -12.78 -10.03 -28.09
CA PRO A 12 -12.14 -9.37 -26.96
C PRO A 12 -12.60 -9.97 -25.63
N LEU A 13 -11.66 -10.40 -24.78
CA LEU A 13 -11.95 -10.61 -23.36
C LEU A 13 -12.29 -9.24 -22.77
N ALA A 14 -13.52 -9.06 -22.32
CA ALA A 14 -13.84 -7.91 -21.50
C ALA A 14 -12.94 -7.96 -20.25
N PRO A 15 -12.20 -6.87 -19.93
CA PRO A 15 -11.43 -6.84 -18.69
C PRO A 15 -12.40 -7.05 -17.51
N PHE A 16 -12.07 -7.99 -16.63
CA PHE A 16 -12.79 -8.19 -15.38
C PHE A 16 -11.97 -7.58 -14.23
N PRO A 17 -12.56 -6.72 -13.38
CA PRO A 17 -13.95 -6.28 -13.40
C PRO A 17 -14.28 -5.32 -14.56
N PRO A 18 -15.56 -5.25 -15.00
CA PRO A 18 -15.98 -4.39 -16.09
C PRO A 18 -15.60 -2.93 -15.78
N ILE A 19 -14.93 -2.28 -16.74
CA ILE A 19 -14.58 -0.87 -16.63
C ILE A 19 -15.90 -0.08 -16.53
N PRO A 20 -16.12 0.70 -15.45
CA PRO A 20 -17.33 1.50 -15.33
C PRO A 20 -17.40 2.47 -16.52
N SER A 21 -18.60 2.68 -17.06
CA SER A 21 -18.81 3.62 -18.17
C SER A 21 -18.28 5.01 -17.77
N PRO A 22 -17.77 5.83 -18.72
CA PRO A 22 -17.27 7.17 -18.42
C PRO A 22 -18.29 8.04 -17.67
N GLU A 23 -19.59 7.80 -17.89
CA GLU A 23 -20.71 8.44 -17.21
C GLU A 23 -20.80 8.11 -15.71
N TYR A 24 -20.26 6.96 -15.27
CA TYR A 24 -20.24 6.53 -13.87
C TYR A 24 -18.98 6.93 -13.11
N ARG A 25 -17.99 7.55 -13.77
CA ARG A 25 -16.83 8.12 -13.06
C ARG A 25 -17.27 9.42 -12.41
N SER A 26 -17.56 9.36 -11.11
CA SER A 26 -17.89 10.55 -10.33
C SER A 26 -16.80 11.62 -10.52
N ARG A 27 -17.19 12.81 -10.99
CA ARG A 27 -16.30 13.98 -11.10
C ARG A 27 -15.97 14.60 -9.74
N ALA A 28 -16.60 14.13 -8.66
CA ALA A 28 -16.45 14.69 -7.33
C ALA A 28 -14.97 14.78 -6.86
N PRO A 29 -14.11 13.76 -7.07
CA PRO A 29 -12.70 13.84 -6.68
C PRO A 29 -11.93 14.98 -7.38
N GLU A 30 -12.25 15.27 -8.65
CA GLU A 30 -11.61 16.34 -9.42
C GLU A 30 -11.97 17.73 -8.85
N PHE A 31 -13.24 17.92 -8.48
CA PHE A 31 -13.70 19.15 -7.84
C PHE A 31 -13.10 19.34 -6.45
N TYR A 32 -13.06 18.30 -5.62
CA TYR A 32 -12.45 18.38 -4.30
C TYR A 32 -10.95 18.67 -4.40
N GLY A 33 -10.24 18.02 -5.32
CA GLY A 33 -8.83 18.29 -5.59
C GLY A 33 -8.58 19.74 -6.00
N PHE A 34 -9.39 20.28 -6.91
CA PHE A 34 -9.30 21.66 -7.34
C PHE A 34 -9.54 22.67 -6.20
N VAL A 35 -10.60 22.45 -5.40
CA VAL A 35 -10.92 23.32 -4.26
C VAL A 35 -9.84 23.23 -3.19
N ALA A 36 -9.38 22.03 -2.84
CA ALA A 36 -8.31 21.82 -1.87
C ALA A 36 -7.00 22.48 -2.33
N TRP A 37 -6.61 22.28 -3.59
CA TRP A 37 -5.40 22.89 -4.15
C TRP A 37 -5.46 24.42 -4.16
N THR A 38 -6.57 24.98 -4.65
CA THR A 38 -6.74 26.44 -4.76
C THR A 38 -6.79 27.09 -3.38
N SER A 39 -7.58 26.54 -2.45
CA SER A 39 -7.69 27.07 -1.09
C SER A 39 -6.38 26.98 -0.32
N THR A 40 -5.68 25.83 -0.41
CA THR A 40 -4.41 25.63 0.28
C THR A 40 -3.31 26.51 -0.30
N SER A 41 -3.27 26.67 -1.63
CA SER A 41 -2.32 27.59 -2.28
C SER A 41 -2.56 29.03 -1.86
N PHE A 42 -3.82 29.48 -1.85
CA PHE A 42 -4.18 30.82 -1.39
C PHE A 42 -3.78 31.05 0.07
N LEU A 43 -4.15 30.13 0.97
CA LEU A 43 -3.78 30.22 2.39
C LEU A 43 -2.26 30.20 2.58
N TYR A 44 -1.53 29.42 1.78
CA TYR A 44 -0.07 29.38 1.81
C TYR A 44 0.53 30.74 1.43
N PHE A 45 0.03 31.40 0.39
CA PHE A 45 0.47 32.76 0.04
C PHE A 45 0.16 33.77 1.14
N VAL A 46 -1.04 33.72 1.72
CA VAL A 46 -1.40 34.58 2.86
C VAL A 46 -0.47 34.34 4.05
N TYR A 47 -0.17 33.08 4.35
CA TYR A 47 0.78 32.69 5.39
C TYR A 47 2.19 33.21 5.13
N LEU A 48 2.70 33.11 3.89
CA LEU A 48 4.01 33.65 3.52
C LEU A 48 4.07 35.16 3.63
N LEU A 49 3.02 35.85 3.17
CA LEU A 49 2.92 37.31 3.32
C LEU A 49 2.93 37.68 4.80
N TRP A 50 2.08 37.06 5.61
CA TRP A 50 2.09 37.30 7.06
C TRP A 50 3.45 37.02 7.70
N ALA A 51 4.13 35.93 7.33
CA ALA A 51 5.41 35.52 7.93
C ALA A 51 6.58 36.45 7.54
N LEU A 52 6.62 36.94 6.30
CA LEU A 52 7.79 37.62 5.73
C LEU A 52 7.65 39.15 5.62
N LEU A 53 6.43 39.69 5.53
CA LEU A 53 6.22 41.12 5.36
C LEU A 53 6.53 41.87 6.67
N PRO A 54 7.18 43.04 6.65
CA PRO A 54 7.38 43.88 7.84
C PRO A 54 6.06 44.37 8.45
N ASP A 55 6.09 44.67 9.75
CA ASP A 55 4.91 45.08 10.54
C ASP A 55 4.22 46.32 9.94
N ASP A 56 5.00 47.32 9.49
CA ASP A 56 4.48 48.57 8.87
C ASP A 56 3.50 48.31 7.72
N TYR A 57 3.77 47.30 6.89
CA TYR A 57 2.90 46.97 5.76
C TYR A 57 1.63 46.26 6.18
N ILE A 58 1.69 45.47 7.26
CA ILE A 58 0.54 44.74 7.81
C ILE A 58 -0.41 45.72 8.51
N GLU A 59 0.14 46.65 9.30
CA GLU A 59 -0.61 47.73 9.95
C GLU A 59 -1.22 48.68 8.91
N TRP A 60 -0.49 49.01 7.83
CA TRP A 60 -1.05 49.79 6.71
C TRP A 60 -2.25 49.11 6.04
N LEU A 61 -2.28 47.78 6.02
CA LEU A 61 -3.40 46.99 5.50
C LEU A 61 -4.63 47.02 6.44
N GLY A 62 -4.50 47.64 7.62
CA GLY A 62 -5.55 47.76 8.63
C GLY A 62 -5.63 46.56 9.57
N ILE A 63 -4.55 45.76 9.68
CA ILE A 63 -4.50 44.60 10.56
C ILE A 63 -3.74 44.97 11.84
N ASP A 64 -4.49 45.39 12.87
CA ASP A 64 -3.92 45.82 14.15
C ASP A 64 -3.52 44.65 15.07
N TRP A 65 -4.05 43.44 14.82
CA TRP A 65 -3.75 42.28 15.64
C TRP A 65 -3.56 41.02 14.80
N TYR A 66 -2.44 40.34 15.04
CA TYR A 66 -2.09 39.05 14.45
C TYR A 66 -1.24 38.24 15.46
N PRO A 67 -1.19 36.89 15.34
CA PRO A 67 -0.42 36.05 16.26
C PRO A 67 1.09 36.34 16.19
N ASN A 68 1.84 35.94 17.22
CA ASN A 68 3.29 36.13 17.26
C ASN A 68 3.99 35.48 16.04
N ARG A 69 4.98 36.16 15.45
CA ARG A 69 5.70 35.69 14.25
C ARG A 69 6.47 34.38 14.49
N GLU A 70 6.76 34.02 15.73
CA GLU A 70 7.38 32.73 16.07
C GLU A 70 6.58 31.53 15.56
N TRP A 71 5.26 31.66 15.46
CA TRP A 71 4.39 30.62 14.91
C TRP A 71 4.70 30.30 13.46
N ALA A 72 5.29 31.22 12.70
CA ALA A 72 5.78 30.95 11.35
C ALA A 72 6.85 29.84 11.32
N ILE A 73 7.64 29.69 12.39
CA ILE A 73 8.66 28.63 12.48
C ILE A 73 8.10 27.41 13.20
N LEU A 74 7.29 27.62 14.24
CA LEU A 74 6.73 26.53 15.03
C LEU A 74 5.82 25.62 14.18
N PHE A 75 4.95 26.18 13.33
CA PHE A 75 4.05 25.37 12.51
C PHE A 75 4.79 24.36 11.60
N PRO A 76 5.77 24.77 10.78
CA PRO A 76 6.58 23.84 10.00
C PRO A 76 7.39 22.86 10.85
N ALA A 77 7.94 23.30 11.98
CA ALA A 77 8.73 22.42 12.85
C ALA A 77 7.86 21.29 13.45
N TYR A 78 6.69 21.63 14.00
CA TYR A 78 5.77 20.65 14.58
C TYR A 78 5.14 19.75 13.51
N SER A 79 4.93 20.23 12.29
CA SER A 79 4.41 19.37 11.21
C SER A 79 5.39 18.26 10.84
N VAL A 80 6.70 18.56 10.77
CA VAL A 80 7.75 17.54 10.56
C VAL A 80 7.77 16.54 11.72
N VAL A 81 7.69 17.02 12.97
CA VAL A 81 7.63 16.13 14.15
C VAL A 81 6.41 15.22 14.08
N LEU A 82 5.24 15.75 13.70
CA LEU A 82 4.01 14.97 13.56
C LEU A 82 4.15 13.88 12.50
N VAL A 83 4.70 14.20 11.33
CA VAL A 83 4.95 13.22 10.25
C VAL A 83 5.87 12.10 10.75
N LEU A 84 7.00 12.44 11.37
CA LEU A 84 7.93 11.46 11.93
C LEU A 84 7.25 10.60 13.00
N LEU A 85 6.48 11.21 13.89
CA LEU A 85 5.73 10.51 14.93
C LEU A 85 4.74 9.52 14.32
N THR A 86 4.01 9.89 13.27
CA THR A 86 3.10 8.98 12.55
C THR A 86 3.85 7.75 12.04
N TYR A 87 5.03 7.91 11.43
CA TYR A 87 5.84 6.78 10.98
C TYR A 87 6.32 5.91 12.15
N PHE A 88 6.82 6.51 13.23
CA PHE A 88 7.26 5.75 14.40
C PHE A 88 6.12 4.96 15.04
N VAL A 89 4.94 5.55 15.17
CA VAL A 89 3.74 4.88 15.68
C VAL A 89 3.32 3.75 14.74
N TYR A 90 3.34 3.98 13.42
CA TYR A 90 3.04 2.95 12.44
C TYR A 90 4.01 1.77 12.56
N PHE A 91 5.32 2.02 12.65
CA PHE A 91 6.31 0.95 12.84
C PHE A 91 6.12 0.21 14.16
N ALA A 92 5.85 0.93 15.25
CA ALA A 92 5.57 0.31 16.54
C ALA A 92 4.34 -0.61 16.47
N LEU A 93 3.26 -0.17 15.81
CA LEU A 93 2.06 -0.97 15.60
C LEU A 93 2.32 -2.18 14.68
N ALA A 94 3.11 -2.00 13.62
CA ALA A 94 3.48 -3.09 12.72
C ALA A 94 4.29 -4.18 13.45
N ILE A 95 5.29 -3.77 14.25
CA ILE A 95 6.09 -4.68 15.07
C ILE A 95 5.19 -5.36 16.12
N PHE A 96 4.32 -4.60 16.79
CA PHE A 96 3.39 -5.14 17.77
C PHE A 96 2.41 -6.16 17.17
N GLY A 97 1.99 -5.96 15.92
CA GLY A 97 1.12 -6.89 15.18
C GLY A 97 1.84 -8.06 14.52
N THR A 98 3.17 -8.10 14.54
CA THR A 98 3.95 -9.16 13.88
C THR A 98 3.98 -10.42 14.78
N PRO A 99 3.62 -11.61 14.28
CA PRO A 99 3.76 -12.88 15.01
C PRO A 99 5.22 -13.16 15.40
N ALA A 100 5.43 -14.03 16.39
CA ALA A 100 6.77 -14.48 16.75
C ALA A 100 7.48 -15.13 15.54
N PHE A 101 8.80 -14.98 15.43
CA PHE A 101 9.57 -15.57 14.31
C PHE A 101 9.45 -17.10 14.20
N SER A 102 9.13 -17.78 15.31
CA SER A 102 8.89 -19.22 15.34
C SER A 102 7.47 -19.62 14.94
N ASP A 103 6.56 -18.67 14.78
CA ASP A 103 5.17 -18.92 14.40
C ASP A 103 5.06 -19.00 12.86
N MET A 104 4.43 -20.08 12.36
CA MET A 104 4.17 -20.27 10.93
C MET A 104 3.37 -19.12 10.33
N ARG A 105 2.54 -18.45 11.14
CA ARG A 105 1.77 -17.26 10.75
C ARG A 105 2.63 -16.07 10.31
N ALA A 106 3.93 -16.05 10.63
CA ALA A 106 4.85 -15.05 10.11
C ALA A 106 5.14 -15.21 8.61
N ILE A 107 4.89 -16.41 8.05
CA ILE A 107 5.18 -16.77 6.66
C ILE A 107 3.89 -17.13 5.89
N THR A 108 2.87 -17.64 6.59
CA THR A 108 1.60 -18.10 5.98
C THR A 108 0.44 -17.19 6.37
N ASP A 109 -0.49 -16.95 5.44
CA ASP A 109 -1.74 -16.23 5.72
C ASP A 109 -2.93 -17.20 5.92
N SER A 110 -4.14 -16.66 6.08
CA SER A 110 -5.36 -17.46 6.23
C SER A 110 -5.85 -18.13 4.95
N ARG A 111 -5.21 -17.84 3.80
CA ARG A 111 -5.54 -18.40 2.49
C ARG A 111 -4.49 -19.39 1.99
N ALA A 112 -3.43 -19.61 2.76
CA ALA A 112 -2.42 -20.63 2.48
C ALA A 112 -3.08 -22.01 2.30
N HIS A 113 -2.85 -22.62 1.15
CA HIS A 113 -3.47 -23.90 0.79
C HIS A 113 -2.54 -25.03 1.22
N ILE A 114 -2.55 -25.35 2.50
CA ILE A 114 -1.70 -26.36 3.12
C ILE A 114 -2.49 -27.68 3.20
N PRO A 115 -1.90 -28.83 2.82
CA PRO A 115 -2.59 -30.10 2.91
C PRO A 115 -2.86 -30.47 4.37
N PRO A 116 -3.96 -31.20 4.66
CA PRO A 116 -4.27 -31.63 6.01
C PRO A 116 -3.13 -32.48 6.57
N VAL A 117 -2.68 -32.15 7.77
CA VAL A 117 -1.66 -32.93 8.48
C VAL A 117 -2.31 -34.25 8.90
N ASN A 118 -2.02 -35.31 8.16
CA ASN A 118 -2.41 -36.67 8.51
C ASN A 118 -1.15 -37.43 8.97
N GLU A 119 -1.17 -38.01 10.16
CA GLU A 119 0.02 -38.65 10.76
C GLU A 119 0.44 -39.94 10.02
N GLU A 120 -0.46 -40.53 9.25
CA GLU A 120 -0.25 -41.83 8.61
C GLU A 120 0.46 -41.75 7.26
N CYS A 121 0.32 -40.65 6.51
CA CYS A 121 0.90 -40.51 5.18
C CYS A 121 1.24 -39.06 4.85
N ASN A 122 2.44 -38.83 4.30
CA ASN A 122 2.82 -37.49 3.84
C ASN A 122 2.03 -37.15 2.56
N PRO A 123 1.14 -36.15 2.57
CA PRO A 123 0.30 -35.82 1.44
C PRO A 123 1.12 -35.45 0.20
N TYR A 124 2.29 -34.85 0.37
CA TYR A 124 3.19 -34.51 -0.74
C TYR A 124 3.83 -35.75 -1.38
N LEU A 125 3.97 -36.87 -0.66
CA LEU A 125 4.49 -38.13 -1.21
C LEU A 125 3.40 -38.95 -1.91
N ALA A 126 2.15 -38.86 -1.45
CA ALA A 126 1.02 -39.53 -2.11
C ALA A 126 0.84 -39.05 -3.56
N TYR A 127 1.24 -37.82 -3.86
CA TYR A 127 1.21 -37.23 -5.20
C TYR A 127 2.50 -37.43 -6.02
N ALA A 128 3.45 -38.22 -5.54
CA ALA A 128 4.64 -38.57 -6.31
C ALA A 128 4.35 -39.64 -7.39
N ASP A 129 3.22 -40.33 -7.31
CA ASP A 129 2.80 -41.31 -8.30
C ASP A 129 2.31 -40.64 -9.59
N VAL A 130 2.79 -41.12 -10.72
CA VAL A 130 2.53 -40.54 -12.05
C VAL A 130 1.06 -40.67 -12.46
N GLU A 131 0.33 -41.61 -11.86
CA GLU A 131 -1.08 -41.88 -12.15
C GLU A 131 -2.06 -41.00 -11.36
N VAL A 132 -1.57 -40.23 -10.38
CA VAL A 132 -2.40 -39.39 -9.51
C VAL A 132 -2.31 -37.93 -9.95
N VAL A 133 -3.46 -37.28 -10.15
CA VAL A 133 -3.49 -35.84 -10.38
C VAL A 133 -3.43 -35.12 -9.02
N PRO A 134 -2.39 -34.32 -8.74
CA PRO A 134 -2.28 -33.62 -7.47
C PRO A 134 -3.31 -32.52 -7.33
N GLU A 135 -3.88 -32.40 -6.14
CA GLU A 135 -4.58 -31.18 -5.73
C GLU A 135 -3.58 -30.02 -5.59
N LEU A 136 -4.06 -28.80 -5.82
CA LEU A 136 -3.23 -27.60 -5.78
C LEU A 136 -2.90 -27.23 -4.34
N PHE A 137 -1.69 -27.52 -3.86
CA PHE A 137 -1.22 -27.11 -2.52
C PHE A 137 0.01 -26.21 -2.60
N ASP A 138 0.16 -25.33 -1.62
CA ASP A 138 1.39 -24.58 -1.40
C ASP A 138 2.48 -25.53 -0.88
N ILE A 139 3.64 -25.49 -1.53
CA ILE A 139 4.80 -26.31 -1.18
C ILE A 139 5.67 -25.53 -0.19
N PRO A 140 6.00 -26.08 1.00
CA PRO A 140 6.84 -25.40 1.96
C PRO A 140 8.22 -25.10 1.39
N ILE A 141 8.71 -23.88 1.60
CA ILE A 141 10.02 -23.43 1.06
C ILE A 141 11.18 -24.34 1.51
N GLY A 142 11.10 -24.93 2.70
CA GLY A 142 12.09 -25.90 3.18
C GLY A 142 12.15 -27.17 2.32
N LEU A 143 11.00 -27.65 1.84
CA LEU A 143 10.91 -28.81 0.95
C LEU A 143 11.44 -28.47 -0.44
N VAL A 144 11.06 -27.30 -0.97
CA VAL A 144 11.61 -26.79 -2.24
C VAL A 144 13.12 -26.70 -2.16
N ASN A 145 13.67 -26.05 -1.12
CA ASN A 145 15.11 -25.90 -0.95
C ASN A 145 15.84 -27.24 -0.84
N ARG A 146 15.24 -28.23 -0.18
CA ARG A 146 15.82 -29.58 -0.11
C ARG A 146 15.75 -30.29 -1.46
N ALA A 147 14.68 -30.15 -2.22
CA ALA A 147 14.56 -30.78 -3.53
C ALA A 147 15.50 -30.14 -4.57
N THR A 148 15.67 -28.81 -4.54
CA THR A 148 16.43 -28.07 -5.56
C THR A 148 17.90 -27.86 -5.20
N TYR A 149 18.22 -27.65 -3.92
CA TYR A 149 19.57 -27.25 -3.47
C TYR A 149 20.26 -28.27 -2.59
N HIS A 150 19.65 -29.42 -2.26
CA HIS A 150 20.36 -30.48 -1.53
C HIS A 150 21.39 -31.14 -2.45
N ARG A 151 22.59 -30.55 -2.48
CA ARG A 151 23.75 -31.13 -3.13
C ARG A 151 24.10 -32.41 -2.38
N SER A 152 24.00 -33.56 -3.05
CA SER A 152 24.65 -34.77 -2.56
C SER A 152 26.15 -34.50 -2.59
N GLU A 153 26.75 -34.20 -1.45
CA GLU A 153 28.20 -34.38 -1.32
C GLU A 153 28.48 -35.86 -1.65
N LYS A 154 29.38 -36.08 -2.62
CA LYS A 154 29.87 -37.39 -3.00
C LYS A 154 30.97 -37.83 -2.04
#